data_AF-A0A1R3GQ52-F1
#
_entry.id   AF-A0A1R3GQ52-F1
#
_cell.length_a   1.000
_cell.length_b   1.000
_cell.length_c   1.000
_cell.angle_alpha   90.00
_cell.angle_beta   90.00
_cell.angle_gamma   90.00
#
_symmetry.space_group_name_H-M   'P 1'
#
loop_
_entity.id
_entity.type
_entity.pdbx_description
1 polymer ?
#
loop_
_entity_poly.entity_id
_entity_poly.type
_entity_poly.pdbx_seq_one_letter_code
_entity_poly.pdbx_strand_id
1 'polypeptide(L)' 'MELSCARQVFTSIFKTGAVTKKCCGELKVLGKVCHDAFVKKTFEDPIYKNLSESAIAKKSTKTWNTCASVIDI' A
#
# COMPACT_ATOMS: atom_id res chain seq x y z
N MET A 1 11.06 -6.35 -2.07
CA MET A 1 10.09 -6.39 -0.97
C MET A 1 9.68 -7.82 -0.73
N GLU A 2 9.68 -8.25 0.53
CA GLU A 2 9.24 -9.57 0.97
C GLU A 2 7.73 -9.74 0.80
N LEU A 3 7.29 -10.98 0.55
CA LEU A 3 5.86 -11.29 0.36
C LEU A 3 5.01 -10.89 1.58
N SER A 4 5.56 -11.01 2.78
CA SER A 4 4.90 -10.61 4.03
C SER A 4 4.64 -9.09 4.07
N CYS A 5 5.57 -8.28 3.59
CA CYS A 5 5.42 -6.83 3.50
C CYS A 5 4.46 -6.40 2.40
N ALA A 6 4.52 -7.04 1.23
CA ALA A 6 3.54 -6.81 0.17
C ALA A 6 2.10 -7.10 0.66
N ARG A 7 1.91 -8.18 1.44
CA ARG A 7 0.62 -8.52 2.03
C ARG A 7 0.12 -7.49 3.05
N GLN A 8 1.02 -6.92 3.87
CA GLN A 8 0.65 -5.85 4.81
C GLN A 8 0.20 -4.58 4.08
N VAL A 9 0.95 -4.16 3.06
CA VAL A 9 0.61 -3.01 2.23
C VAL A 9 -0.75 -3.23 1.56
N PHE A 10 -0.96 -4.38 0.91
CA PHE A 10 -2.25 -4.76 0.35
C PHE A 10 -3.39 -4.67 1.39
N THR A 11 -3.20 -5.28 2.55
CA THR A 11 -4.23 -5.36 3.60
C THR A 11 -4.58 -3.98 4.15
N SER A 12 -3.60 -3.09 4.28
CA SER A 12 -3.81 -1.70 4.72
C SER A 12 -4.66 -0.89 3.74
N ILE A 13 -4.56 -1.17 2.44
CA ILE A 13 -5.24 -0.43 1.37
C ILE A 13 -6.61 -1.02 1.04
N PHE A 14 -6.69 -2.33 0.81
CA PHE A 14 -7.90 -2.98 0.27
C PHE A 14 -8.78 -3.60 1.37
N LYS A 15 -8.27 -3.70 2.59
CA LYS A 15 -9.00 -4.25 3.75
C LYS A 15 -8.85 -3.29 4.94
N THR A 16 -8.69 -3.85 6.14
CA THR A 16 -8.36 -3.13 7.37
C THR A 16 -7.08 -3.74 7.92
N GLY A 17 -6.05 -2.92 8.10
CA GLY A 17 -4.75 -3.36 8.60
C GLY A 17 -3.73 -2.23 8.67
N ALA A 18 -2.56 -2.53 9.22
CA ALA A 18 -1.44 -1.61 9.35
C ALA A 18 -0.17 -2.19 8.72
N VAL A 19 0.77 -1.31 8.37
CA VAL A 19 2.08 -1.68 7.84
C VAL A 19 3.13 -1.46 8.93
N THR A 20 3.95 -2.47 9.18
CA THR A 20 5.04 -2.38 10.17
C THR A 20 6.17 -1.46 9.68
N LYS A 21 6.97 -0.90 10.60
CA LYS A 21 8.11 -0.04 10.24
C LYS A 21 9.09 -0.72 9.27
N LYS A 22 9.40 -2.00 9.49
CA LYS A 22 10.23 -2.81 8.57
C LYS A 22 9.66 -2.78 7.15
N CYS A 23 8.37 -3.08 7.00
CA CYS A 23 7.72 -3.11 5.69
C CYS A 23 7.55 -1.72 5.07
N CYS A 24 7.43 -0.67 5.89
CA CYS A 24 7.51 0.70 5.41
C CYS A 24 8.89 1.04 4.82
N GLY A 25 9.99 0.57 5.44
CA GLY A 25 11.33 0.71 4.88
C GLY A 25 11.45 0.04 3.50
N GLU A 26 10.96 -1.19 3.34
CA GLU A 26 10.95 -1.87 2.05
C GLU A 26 10.07 -1.16 1.01
N LEU A 27 8.92 -0.61 1.41
CA LEU A 27 8.05 0.16 0.53
C LEU A 27 8.70 1.47 0.09
N LYS A 28 9.42 2.15 0.99
CA LYS A 28 10.20 3.37 0.67
C LYS A 28 11.27 3.09 -0.38
N VAL A 29 12.00 1.97 -0.26
CA VAL A 29 13.03 1.57 -1.24
C VAL A 29 12.43 1.39 -2.65
N LEU A 30 11.22 0.83 -2.75
CA LEU A 30 10.52 0.72 -4.04
C LEU A 30 10.00 2.08 -4.56
N GLY A 31 9.66 2.99 -3.65
CA GLY A 31 9.24 4.35 -3.97
C GLY A 31 7.76 4.49 -4.29
N LYS A 32 7.31 5.75 -4.34
CA LYS A 32 5.88 6.11 -4.50
C LYS A 32 5.31 5.61 -5.82
N VAL A 33 6.11 5.66 -6.89
CA VAL A 33 5.69 5.21 -8.22
C VAL A 33 5.34 3.72 -8.22
N CYS A 34 6.14 2.89 -7.55
CA CYS A 34 5.85 1.46 -7.44
C CYS A 34 4.59 1.20 -6.58
N HIS A 35 4.44 1.94 -5.48
CA HIS A 35 3.24 1.89 -4.64
C HIS A 35 1.97 2.24 -5.42
N ASP A 36 1.97 3.36 -6.16
CA ASP A 36 0.82 3.80 -6.95
C ASP A 36 0.50 2.80 -8.08
N ALA A 37 1.54 2.26 -8.75
CA ALA A 37 1.39 1.23 -9.78
C ALA A 37 0.80 -0.07 -9.22
N PHE A 38 1.23 -0.48 -8.02
CA PHE A 38 0.67 -1.65 -7.34
C PHE A 38 -0.82 -1.49 -7.04
N VAL A 39 -1.23 -0.32 -6.54
CA VAL A 39 -2.65 -0.02 -6.25
C VAL A 39 -3.47 -0.04 -7.53
N LYS A 40 -3.00 0.63 -8.59
CA LYS A 40 -3.66 0.64 -9.89
C LYS A 40 -3.79 -0.77 -10.45
N LYS A 41 -2.71 -1.54 -10.44
CA LYS A 41 -2.70 -2.90 -10.99
C LYS A 41 -3.63 -3.84 -10.24
N THR A 42 -3.70 -3.69 -8.92
CA THR A 42 -4.65 -4.44 -8.10
C THR A 42 -6.09 -4.07 -8.43
N PHE A 43 -6.37 -2.78 -8.65
CA PHE A 43 -7.71 -2.30 -8.97
C PHE A 43 -8.21 -2.73 -10.36
N GLU A 44 -7.31 -3.06 -11.30
CA GLU A 44 -7.66 -3.63 -12.60
C GLU A 44 -8.24 -5.05 -12.50
N ASP A 45 -8.01 -5.78 -11.40
CA ASP A 45 -8.57 -7.11 -11.22
C ASP A 45 -10.09 -7.03 -10.96
N PRO A 46 -10.92 -7.75 -11.76
CA PRO A 46 -12.38 -7.72 -11.65
C PRO A 46 -12.94 -8.01 -10.26
N ILE A 47 -12.19 -8.70 -9.40
CA ILE A 47 -12.59 -9.00 -8.01
C ILE A 47 -12.71 -7.72 -7.18
N TYR A 48 -11.95 -6.67 -7.50
CA TYR A 48 -11.94 -5.41 -6.77
C TYR A 48 -12.76 -4.28 -7.43
N LYS A 49 -13.38 -4.53 -8.59
CA LYS A 49 -14.11 -3.52 -9.38
C LYS A 49 -15.26 -2.82 -8.63
N ASN A 50 -15.83 -3.47 -7.61
CA ASN A 50 -16.94 -2.94 -6.82
C ASN A 50 -16.47 -2.13 -5.59
N LEU A 51 -15.15 -2.07 -5.34
CA LEU A 51 -14.61 -1.25 -4.27
C LEU A 51 -14.68 0.23 -4.68
N SER A 52 -14.99 1.10 -3.73
CA SER A 52 -15.00 2.54 -3.97
C SER A 52 -13.59 3.04 -4.28
N GLU A 53 -13.37 3.52 -5.51
CA GLU A 53 -12.10 4.14 -5.93
C GLU A 53 -11.63 5.23 -4.97
N SER A 54 -12.54 6.11 -4.55
CA SER A 54 -12.22 7.21 -3.64
C SER A 54 -11.82 6.72 -2.25
N ALA A 55 -12.44 5.66 -1.75
CA ALA A 55 -12.06 5.04 -0.48
C ALA A 55 -10.68 4.37 -0.57
N ILE A 56 -10.39 3.66 -1.68
CA ILE A 56 -9.10 3.03 -1.93
C ILE A 56 -8.00 4.08 -2.10
N ALA A 57 -8.25 5.17 -2.83
CA ALA A 57 -7.31 6.27 -2.98
C ALA A 57 -6.95 6.93 -1.63
N LYS A 58 -7.94 7.14 -0.76
CA LYS A 58 -7.73 7.65 0.61
C LYS A 58 -6.87 6.70 1.44
N LYS A 59 -7.17 5.40 1.42
CA LYS A 59 -6.39 4.39 2.15
C LYS A 59 -4.96 4.27 1.60
N SER A 60 -4.80 4.22 0.29
CA SER A 60 -3.49 4.22 -0.40
C SER A 60 -2.63 5.41 0.01
N THR A 61 -3.20 6.63 -0.02
CA THR A 61 -2.51 7.85 0.39
C THR A 61 -2.12 7.80 1.87
N LYS A 62 -3.02 7.33 2.73
CA LYS A 62 -2.75 7.15 4.16
C LYS A 62 -1.61 6.16 4.41
N THR A 63 -1.63 5.00 3.75
CA THR A 63 -0.59 3.98 3.86
C THR A 63 0.76 4.51 3.41
N TRP A 64 0.82 5.17 2.25
CA TRP A 64 2.05 5.79 1.75
C TRP A 64 2.60 6.84 2.73
N ASN A 65 1.77 7.80 3.17
CA ASN A 65 2.22 8.87 4.07
C ASN A 65 2.70 8.32 5.42
N THR A 66 2.02 7.31 5.94
CA THR A 66 2.45 6.59 7.16
C THR A 66 3.85 6.03 6.97
N CYS A 67 4.10 5.34 5.86
CA CYS A 67 5.41 4.75 5.59
C CYS A 67 6.48 5.77 5.22
N ALA A 68 6.16 6.82 4.48
CA ALA A 68 7.08 7.89 4.11
C ALA A 68 7.60 8.67 5.33
N SER A 69 6.79 8.76 6.39
CA SER A 69 7.18 9.38 7.66
C SER A 69 8.11 8.53 8.54
N VAL A 70 8.34 7.26 8.19
CA VAL A 70 9.26 6.40 8.93
C VAL A 70 10.69 6.84 8.63
N ILE A 71 11.37 7.35 9.67
CA ILE A 71 12.80 7.61 9.66
C ILE A 71 13.51 6.26 9.55
N ASP A 72 14.48 6.16 8.64
CA ASP A 72 15.24 4.94 8.39
C ASP A 72 15.91 4.50 9.71
N ILE A 73 15.64 3.25 10.13
CA ILE A 73 16.24 2.60 11.32
C ILE A 73 17.58 2.00 10.91
#